data_AF-A0A6N3QWE2-F1
#
_entry.id   AF-A0A6N3QWE2-F1
#
_cell.length_a   1.000
_cell.length_b   1.000
_cell.length_c   1.000
_cell.angle_alpha   90.00
_cell.angle_beta   90.00
_cell.angle_gamma   90.00
#
_symmetry.space_group_name_H-M   'P 1'
#
loop_
_entity.id
_entity.type
_entity.pdbx_description
1 polymer ?
#
loop_
_entity_poly.entity_id
_entity_poly.type
_entity_poly.pdbx_seq_one_letter_code
_entity_poly.pdbx_strand_id
1 'polypeptide(L)'
;MQAYQDIRHQLENEAGRINGKYGQLGWTPLYYLNQHFDRKLLMKIFRYSDVGLVTPLRDGMNLVAKEYVAAQDPANPGVLVLSQFAGAANELTSALIVNPYDRDEVAAALDRALTMSLAERISRHAEMLDVIVKNDINHWQECFISDLKQIVPRSAESQQRDKVATFPKLA
;
A
#
# COMPACT_ATOMS: atom_id res chain seq x y z
N MET A 1 -3.60 16.23 17.62
CA MET A 1 -2.23 16.08 18.16
C MET A 1 -2.14 14.94 19.17
N GLN A 2 -3.07 14.82 20.13
CA GLN A 2 -3.08 13.73 21.12
C GLN A 2 -3.00 12.32 20.50
N ALA A 3 -3.87 11.99 19.55
CA ALA A 3 -3.90 10.66 18.93
C ALA A 3 -2.55 10.25 18.27
N TYR A 4 -1.81 11.20 17.68
CA TYR A 4 -0.50 10.90 17.07
C TYR A 4 0.56 10.63 18.14
N GLN A 5 0.52 11.38 19.24
CA GLN A 5 1.40 11.16 20.39
C GLN A 5 1.09 9.83 21.09
N ASP A 6 -0.19 9.48 21.22
CA ASP A 6 -0.63 8.22 21.81
C ASP A 6 -0.16 7.03 20.98
N ILE A 7 -0.34 7.08 19.65
CA ILE A 7 0.16 6.04 18.74
C ILE A 7 1.66 5.91 18.85
N ARG A 8 2.38 7.04 18.85
CA ARG A 8 3.85 7.04 19.00
C ARG A 8 4.26 6.35 20.31
N HIS A 9 3.65 6.71 21.43
CA HIS A 9 3.96 6.09 22.72
C HIS A 9 3.63 4.59 22.74
N GLN A 10 2.52 4.17 22.14
CA GLN A 10 2.18 2.75 22.01
C GLN A 10 3.23 1.99 21.20
N LEU A 11 3.69 2.56 20.08
CA LEU A 11 4.72 1.95 19.23
C LEU A 11 6.08 1.86 19.94
N GLU A 12 6.49 2.92 20.64
CA GLU A 12 7.74 2.93 21.42
C GLU A 12 7.71 1.87 22.54
N ASN A 13 6.58 1.76 23.25
CA ASN A 13 6.39 0.76 24.30
C ASN A 13 6.41 -0.67 23.73
N GLU A 14 5.71 -0.93 22.62
CA GLU A 14 5.70 -2.26 22.01
C GLU A 14 7.07 -2.64 21.44
N ALA A 15 7.79 -1.68 20.84
CA ALA A 15 9.16 -1.91 20.39
C ALA A 15 10.09 -2.25 21.56
N GLY A 16 9.98 -1.52 22.67
CA GLY A 16 10.70 -1.81 23.91
C GLY A 16 10.37 -3.20 24.47
N ARG A 17 9.08 -3.58 24.48
CA ARG A 17 8.62 -4.90 24.94
C ARG A 17 9.16 -6.03 24.09
N ILE A 18 9.16 -5.89 22.76
CA ILE A 18 9.70 -6.88 21.82
C ILE A 18 11.21 -7.02 21.99
N ASN A 19 11.94 -5.90 22.02
CA ASN A 19 13.39 -5.90 22.20
C ASN A 19 13.81 -6.46 23.55
N GLY A 20 13.07 -6.16 24.63
CA GLY A 20 13.35 -6.72 25.96
C GLY A 20 13.08 -8.23 26.05
N LYS A 21 12.11 -8.74 25.29
CA LYS A 21 11.77 -10.17 25.28
C LYS A 21 12.71 -11.02 24.42
N TYR A 22 13.11 -10.51 23.25
CA TYR A 22 13.81 -11.30 22.23
C TYR A 22 15.24 -10.82 21.93
N GLY A 23 15.63 -9.63 22.41
CA GLY A 23 16.97 -9.08 22.20
C GLY A 23 18.05 -9.91 22.89
N GLN A 24 19.23 -9.93 22.28
CA GLN A 24 20.42 -10.65 22.77
C GLN A 24 21.64 -9.73 22.71
N LEU A 25 22.75 -10.13 23.34
CA LEU A 25 24.00 -9.39 23.25
C LEU A 25 24.45 -9.31 21.78
N GLY A 26 24.46 -8.11 21.21
CA GLY A 26 24.84 -7.86 19.82
C GLY A 26 23.70 -8.01 18.80
N TRP A 27 22.46 -8.26 19.21
CA TRP A 27 21.32 -8.35 18.30
C TRP A 27 20.07 -7.66 18.85
N THR A 28 19.53 -6.73 18.05
CA THR A 28 18.26 -6.06 18.34
C THR A 28 17.23 -6.47 17.29
N PRO A 29 16.11 -7.11 17.67
CA PRO A 29 15.16 -7.65 16.72
C PRO A 29 14.29 -6.59 16.03
N LEU A 30 14.02 -5.46 16.69
CA LEU A 30 13.17 -4.40 16.13
C LEU A 30 13.82 -3.02 16.28
N TYR A 31 14.23 -2.45 15.16
CA TYR A 31 14.67 -1.06 15.08
C TYR A 31 13.48 -0.15 14.73
N TYR A 32 12.95 0.57 15.71
CA TYR A 32 11.93 1.60 15.49
C TYR A 32 12.60 2.97 15.28
N LEU A 33 12.46 3.54 14.09
CA LEU A 33 13.13 4.78 13.67
C LEU A 33 12.10 5.87 13.38
N ASN A 34 11.90 6.78 14.34
CA ASN A 34 10.98 7.92 14.19
C ASN A 34 11.74 9.17 13.73
N GLN A 35 12.25 9.14 12.50
CA GLN A 35 12.94 10.26 11.88
C GLN A 35 12.69 10.29 10.37
N HIS A 36 12.98 11.45 9.76
CA HIS A 36 12.93 11.57 8.30
C HIS A 36 14.15 10.90 7.65
N PHE A 37 13.92 10.24 6.52
CA PHE A 37 14.98 9.69 5.68
C PHE A 37 14.83 10.20 4.25
N ASP A 38 15.97 10.49 3.62
CA ASP A 38 15.98 10.84 2.20
C ASP A 38 15.40 9.70 1.36
N ARG A 39 14.60 10.05 0.35
CA ARG A 39 13.96 9.07 -0.53
C ARG A 39 14.96 8.12 -1.18
N LYS A 40 16.14 8.62 -1.59
CA LYS A 40 17.22 7.78 -2.16
C LYS A 40 17.72 6.73 -1.18
N LEU A 41 17.76 7.04 0.11
CA LEU A 41 18.17 6.10 1.15
C LEU A 41 17.08 5.05 1.38
N LEU A 42 15.81 5.46 1.43
CA LEU A 42 14.68 4.53 1.55
C LEU A 42 14.64 3.51 0.41
N MET A 43 14.86 3.94 -0.84
CA MET A 43 14.91 3.02 -1.99
C MET A 43 16.05 1.99 -1.87
N LYS A 44 17.19 2.38 -1.28
CA LYS A 44 18.28 1.43 -1.00
C LYS A 44 17.86 0.44 0.08
N ILE A 45 17.22 0.90 1.16
CA ILE A 45 16.72 0.02 2.21
C ILE A 45 15.74 -0.99 1.62
N PHE A 46 14.79 -0.54 0.80
CA PHE A 46 13.85 -1.44 0.11
C PHE A 46 14.58 -2.45 -0.77
N ARG A 47 15.59 -2.04 -1.53
CA ARG A 47 16.35 -2.95 -2.39
C ARG A 47 17.13 -4.01 -1.61
N TYR A 48 17.54 -3.72 -0.37
CA TYR A 48 18.29 -4.64 0.49
C TYR A 48 17.39 -5.50 1.39
N SER A 49 16.12 -5.14 1.56
CA SER A 49 15.21 -5.87 2.43
C SER A 49 14.60 -7.08 1.74
N ASP A 50 14.54 -8.21 2.44
CA ASP A 50 13.96 -9.45 1.91
C ASP A 50 12.42 -9.42 1.88
N VAL A 51 11.80 -8.64 2.78
CA VAL A 51 10.34 -8.56 2.91
C VAL A 51 9.88 -7.12 3.16
N GLY A 52 8.89 -6.68 2.39
CA GLY A 52 8.14 -5.45 2.59
C GLY A 52 6.80 -5.77 3.24
N LEU A 53 6.61 -5.39 4.50
CA LEU A 53 5.36 -5.60 5.23
C LEU A 53 4.54 -4.31 5.23
N VAL A 54 3.47 -4.29 4.45
CA VAL A 54 2.59 -3.13 4.29
C VAL A 54 1.18 -3.50 4.72
N THR A 55 0.87 -3.31 6.00
CA THR A 55 -0.38 -3.81 6.62
C THR A 55 -1.28 -2.69 7.18
N PRO A 56 -1.66 -1.66 6.40
CA PRO A 56 -2.60 -0.65 6.88
C PRO A 56 -3.99 -1.26 7.12
N LEU A 57 -4.69 -0.76 8.14
CA LEU A 57 -6.08 -1.16 8.43
C LEU A 57 -7.07 -0.62 7.38
N ARG A 58 -6.73 0.50 6.74
CA ARG A 58 -7.45 1.09 5.62
C ARG A 58 -6.55 2.10 4.91
N ASP A 59 -6.42 1.98 3.60
CA ASP A 59 -5.64 2.92 2.80
C ASP A 59 -6.22 3.03 1.39
N GLY A 60 -6.46 4.26 0.92
CA GLY A 60 -7.02 4.50 -0.41
C GLY A 60 -6.10 4.01 -1.53
N MET A 61 -4.79 4.18 -1.33
CA MET A 61 -3.73 3.66 -2.20
C MET A 61 -2.43 3.64 -1.41
N ASN A 62 -1.65 2.57 -1.52
CA ASN A 62 -0.37 2.50 -0.84
C ASN A 62 0.79 2.61 -1.83
N LEU A 63 1.37 3.82 -1.93
CA LEU A 63 2.51 4.07 -2.82
C LEU A 63 3.80 3.42 -2.29
N VAL A 64 3.94 3.24 -0.98
CA VAL A 64 5.09 2.55 -0.38
C VAL A 64 5.17 1.10 -0.88
N ALA A 65 4.05 0.41 -1.02
CA ALA A 65 3.98 -0.92 -1.61
C ALA A 65 4.48 -0.94 -3.06
N LYS A 66 4.05 0.03 -3.89
CA LYS A 66 4.50 0.15 -5.29
C LYS A 66 5.99 0.49 -5.38
N GLU A 67 6.47 1.43 -4.56
CA GLU A 67 7.87 1.82 -4.48
C GLU A 67 8.76 0.66 -4.02
N TYR A 68 8.29 -0.14 -3.05
CA TYR A 68 9.00 -1.34 -2.59
C TYR A 68 9.25 -2.31 -3.75
N VAL A 69 8.21 -2.66 -4.52
CA VAL A 69 8.31 -3.55 -5.69
C VAL A 69 9.23 -2.96 -6.76
N ALA A 70 9.08 -1.67 -7.04
CA ALA A 70 9.87 -0.97 -8.06
C ALA A 70 11.36 -0.87 -7.69
N ALA A 71 11.70 -0.81 -6.39
CA ALA A 71 13.08 -0.72 -5.92
C ALA A 71 13.84 -2.06 -5.93
N GLN A 72 13.13 -3.19 -5.98
CA GLN A 72 13.73 -4.53 -5.91
C GLN A 72 14.69 -4.83 -7.06
N ASP A 73 15.61 -5.77 -6.83
CA ASP A 73 16.40 -6.38 -7.90
C ASP A 73 15.60 -7.49 -8.58
N PRO A 74 15.29 -7.40 -9.90
CA PRO A 74 14.55 -8.45 -10.59
C PRO A 74 15.24 -9.83 -10.55
N ALA A 75 16.57 -9.88 -10.36
CA ALA A 75 17.31 -11.14 -10.27
C ALA A 75 17.24 -11.79 -8.88
N ASN A 76 16.93 -11.02 -7.83
CA ASN A 76 16.76 -11.52 -6.47
C ASN A 76 15.80 -10.61 -5.66
N PRO A 77 14.50 -10.57 -6.02
CA PRO A 77 13.58 -9.60 -5.44
C PRO A 77 13.06 -10.08 -4.08
N GLY A 78 12.88 -9.15 -3.14
CA GLY A 78 12.14 -9.41 -1.91
C GLY A 78 10.65 -9.68 -2.16
N VAL A 79 9.94 -10.11 -1.12
CA VAL A 79 8.50 -10.41 -1.16
C VAL A 79 7.70 -9.26 -0.57
N LEU A 80 6.57 -8.92 -1.18
CA LEU A 80 5.62 -7.96 -0.64
C LEU A 80 4.50 -8.71 0.11
N VAL A 81 4.31 -8.38 1.39
CA VAL A 81 3.14 -8.75 2.18
C VAL A 81 2.24 -7.52 2.29
N LEU A 82 1.00 -7.62 1.84
CA LEU A 82 0.13 -6.46 1.63
C LEU A 82 -1.25 -6.67 2.25
N SER A 83 -1.73 -5.68 2.99
CA SER A 83 -3.11 -5.67 3.50
C SER A 83 -4.12 -5.68 2.35
N GLN A 84 -5.14 -6.55 2.46
CA GLN A 84 -6.31 -6.52 1.57
C GLN A 84 -7.09 -5.20 1.61
N PHE A 85 -6.88 -4.35 2.63
CA PHE A 85 -7.54 -3.05 2.78
C PHE A 85 -6.72 -1.88 2.23
N ALA A 86 -5.57 -2.14 1.61
CA ALA A 86 -4.85 -1.14 0.83
C ALA A 86 -5.37 -1.16 -0.61
N GLY A 87 -5.70 0.00 -1.19
CA GLY A 87 -6.13 0.08 -2.59
C GLY A 87 -5.13 -0.51 -3.59
N ALA A 88 -3.84 -0.54 -3.24
CA ALA A 88 -2.80 -1.20 -4.03
C ALA A 88 -3.01 -2.71 -4.18
N ALA A 89 -3.73 -3.37 -3.26
CA ALA A 89 -4.02 -4.80 -3.33
C ALA A 89 -4.88 -5.19 -4.54
N ASN A 90 -5.64 -4.23 -5.09
CA ASN A 90 -6.41 -4.44 -6.32
C ASN A 90 -5.52 -4.54 -7.56
N GLU A 91 -4.29 -4.01 -7.50
CA GLU A 91 -3.33 -4.01 -8.61
C GLU A 91 -2.20 -5.04 -8.38
N LEU A 92 -1.67 -5.10 -7.17
CA LEU A 92 -0.52 -5.94 -6.79
C LEU A 92 -0.98 -7.32 -6.30
N THR A 93 -1.75 -8.03 -7.13
CA THR A 93 -2.41 -9.29 -6.74
C THR A 93 -1.45 -10.44 -6.48
N SER A 94 -0.23 -10.39 -7.01
CA SER A 94 0.81 -11.41 -6.77
C SER A 94 1.55 -11.22 -5.45
N ALA A 95 1.25 -10.16 -4.68
CA ALA A 95 1.70 -10.02 -3.30
C ALA A 95 1.09 -11.11 -2.39
N LEU A 96 1.67 -11.32 -1.21
CA LEU A 96 1.01 -12.09 -0.17
C LEU A 96 -0.04 -11.20 0.50
N ILE A 97 -1.28 -11.31 0.00
CA ILE A 97 -2.42 -10.56 0.52
C ILE A 97 -2.84 -11.13 1.88
N VAL A 98 -3.00 -10.26 2.87
CA VAL A 98 -3.34 -10.65 4.26
C VAL A 98 -4.44 -9.77 4.84
N ASN A 99 -5.20 -10.31 5.80
CA ASN A 99 -6.04 -9.52 6.70
C ASN A 99 -5.20 -8.99 7.88
N PRO A 100 -4.96 -7.67 8.01
CA PRO A 100 -4.15 -7.13 9.11
C PRO A 100 -4.79 -7.27 10.51
N TYR A 101 -6.09 -7.63 10.59
CA TYR A 101 -6.73 -7.95 11.87
C TYR A 101 -6.42 -9.37 12.34
N ASP A 102 -5.96 -10.24 11.44
CA ASP A 102 -5.53 -11.60 11.76
C ASP A 102 -4.01 -11.65 11.91
N ARG A 103 -3.56 -11.71 13.16
CA ARG A 103 -2.14 -11.70 13.49
C ARG A 103 -1.44 -13.00 13.09
N ASP A 104 -2.15 -14.11 13.11
CA ASP A 104 -1.58 -15.42 12.77
C ASP A 104 -1.42 -15.53 11.25
N GLU A 105 -2.36 -14.99 10.48
CA GLU A 105 -2.24 -14.86 9.03
C GLU A 105 -1.03 -13.99 8.64
N VAL A 106 -0.87 -12.82 9.28
CA VAL A 106 0.30 -11.94 9.03
C VAL A 106 1.60 -12.65 9.39
N ALA A 107 1.66 -13.37 10.51
CA ALA A 107 2.83 -14.13 10.92
C ALA A 107 3.17 -15.26 9.94
N ALA A 108 2.16 -16.02 9.48
CA ALA A 108 2.33 -17.08 8.49
C ALA A 108 2.77 -16.52 7.13
N ALA A 109 2.26 -15.36 6.72
CA ALA A 109 2.69 -14.69 5.49
C ALA A 109 4.14 -14.20 5.56
N LEU A 110 4.59 -13.69 6.73
CA LEU A 110 5.98 -13.33 6.96
C LEU A 110 6.91 -14.55 6.88
N ASP A 111 6.53 -15.66 7.53
CA ASP A 111 7.29 -16.91 7.46
C ASP A 111 7.39 -17.44 6.02
N ARG A 112 6.26 -17.46 5.30
CA ARG A 112 6.23 -17.81 3.88
C ARG A 112 7.09 -16.88 3.04
N ALA A 113 7.05 -15.57 3.28
CA ALA A 113 7.85 -14.59 2.54
C ALA A 113 9.35 -14.85 2.71
N LEU A 114 9.80 -15.12 3.93
CA LEU A 114 11.21 -15.40 4.24
C LEU A 114 11.70 -16.76 3.73
N THR A 115 10.80 -17.74 3.59
CA THR A 115 11.12 -19.09 3.11
C THR A 115 10.82 -19.32 1.62
N MET A 116 10.32 -18.29 0.92
CA MET A 116 9.89 -18.39 -0.48
C MET A 116 11.08 -18.67 -1.41
N SER A 117 10.90 -19.66 -2.30
CA SER A 117 11.91 -19.99 -3.31
C SER A 117 12.20 -18.80 -4.23
N LEU A 118 13.45 -18.66 -4.67
CA LEU A 118 13.85 -17.57 -5.57
C LEU A 118 13.00 -17.52 -6.84
N ALA A 119 12.67 -18.68 -7.43
CA ALA A 119 11.85 -18.76 -8.63
C ALA A 119 10.44 -18.17 -8.43
N GLU A 120 9.79 -18.48 -7.30
CA GLU A 120 8.48 -17.90 -6.97
C GLU A 120 8.59 -16.39 -6.71
N ARG A 121 9.64 -15.92 -6.02
CA ARG A 121 9.87 -14.50 -5.78
C ARG A 121 10.00 -13.71 -7.09
N ILE A 122 10.81 -14.22 -8.02
CA ILE A 122 11.01 -13.60 -9.35
C ILE A 122 9.69 -13.56 -10.11
N SER A 123 8.92 -14.66 -10.14
CA SER A 123 7.63 -14.71 -10.83
C SER A 123 6.66 -13.66 -10.31
N ARG A 124 6.46 -13.62 -8.98
CA ARG A 124 5.55 -12.65 -8.33
C ARG A 124 5.99 -11.21 -8.56
N HIS A 125 7.29 -10.95 -8.43
CA HIS A 125 7.86 -9.62 -8.65
C HIS A 125 7.66 -9.14 -10.08
N ALA A 126 7.92 -9.99 -11.07
CA ALA A 126 7.76 -9.65 -12.48
C ALA A 126 6.29 -9.30 -12.82
N GLU A 127 5.33 -10.08 -12.32
CA GLU A 127 3.90 -9.79 -12.49
C GLU A 127 3.51 -8.44 -11.89
N MET A 128 3.92 -8.17 -10.64
CA MET A 128 3.63 -6.89 -10.00
C MET A 128 4.32 -5.71 -10.67
N LEU A 129 5.57 -5.89 -11.13
CA LEU A 129 6.32 -4.83 -11.79
C LEU A 129 5.69 -4.46 -13.14
N ASP A 130 5.22 -5.44 -13.89
CA ASP A 130 4.50 -5.21 -15.16
C ASP A 130 3.24 -4.35 -14.95
N VAL A 131 2.47 -4.61 -13.89
CA VAL A 131 1.31 -3.78 -13.51
C VAL A 131 1.73 -2.36 -13.16
N ILE A 132 2.80 -2.18 -12.38
CA ILE A 132 3.29 -0.86 -11.98
C ILE A 132 3.77 -0.05 -13.19
N VAL A 133 4.48 -0.68 -14.13
CA VAL A 133 5.00 -0.01 -15.33
C VAL A 133 3.86 0.39 -16.28
N LYS A 134 2.82 -0.45 -16.41
CA LYS A 134 1.64 -0.13 -17.23
C LYS A 134 0.80 0.99 -16.63
N ASN A 135 0.64 1.01 -15.30
CA ASN A 135 -0.18 1.98 -14.58
C ASN A 135 0.68 3.04 -13.88
N ASP A 136 1.59 3.67 -14.62
CA ASP A 136 2.43 4.72 -14.07
C ASP A 136 1.64 6.04 -13.82
N ILE A 137 2.32 7.03 -13.24
CA ILE A 137 1.69 8.32 -12.91
C ILE A 137 1.22 9.09 -14.15
N ASN A 138 1.91 8.93 -15.28
CA ASN A 138 1.56 9.62 -16.52
C ASN A 138 0.29 9.00 -17.10
N HIS A 139 0.21 7.67 -17.13
CA HIS A 139 -0.96 6.94 -17.56
C HIS A 139 -2.20 7.32 -16.72
N TRP A 140 -2.06 7.36 -15.39
CA TRP A 140 -3.15 7.82 -14.51
C TRP A 140 -3.61 9.24 -14.85
N GLN A 141 -2.67 10.17 -15.06
CA GLN A 141 -2.98 11.56 -15.40
C GLN A 141 -3.70 11.66 -16.75
N GLU A 142 -3.23 10.94 -17.76
CA GLU A 142 -3.81 10.92 -19.10
C GLU A 142 -5.24 10.37 -19.08
N CYS A 143 -5.46 9.24 -18.40
CA CYS A 143 -6.79 8.64 -18.22
C CYS A 143 -7.74 9.63 -17.55
N PHE A 144 -7.34 10.23 -16.43
CA PHE A 144 -8.19 11.15 -15.69
C PHE A 144 -8.59 12.38 -16.52
N ILE A 145 -7.63 12.97 -17.26
CA ILE A 145 -7.90 14.13 -18.13
C ILE A 145 -8.76 13.73 -19.33
N SER A 146 -8.53 12.55 -19.91
CA SER A 146 -9.36 12.01 -21.00
C SER A 146 -10.81 11.87 -20.54
N ASP A 147 -11.04 11.26 -19.38
CA ASP A 147 -12.37 11.06 -18.82
C ASP A 147 -13.08 12.41 -18.57
N LEU A 148 -12.36 13.39 -18.01
CA LEU A 148 -12.90 14.74 -17.80
C LEU A 148 -13.30 15.43 -19.11
N LYS A 149 -12.52 15.27 -20.19
CA LYS A 149 -12.82 15.86 -21.50
C LYS A 149 -14.05 15.24 -22.17
N GLN A 150 -14.41 14.01 -21.81
CA GLN A 150 -15.60 13.34 -22.32
C GLN A 150 -16.89 13.83 -21.65
N ILE A 151 -16.78 14.53 -20.52
CA ILE A 151 -17.94 15.10 -19.82
C ILE A 151 -18.37 16.38 -20.55
N VAL A 152 -19.58 16.36 -21.12
CA VAL A 152 -20.22 17.58 -21.60
C VAL A 152 -20.62 18.43 -20.39
N PRO A 153 -20.20 19.70 -20.29
CA PRO A 153 -20.64 20.58 -19.21
C PRO A 153 -22.17 20.63 -19.17
N ARG A 154 -22.78 20.45 -17.99
CA ARG A 154 -24.23 20.64 -17.82
C ARG A 154 -24.57 22.06 -18.28
N SER A 155 -25.32 22.18 -19.37
CA SER A 155 -25.85 23.46 -19.84
C SER A 155 -26.84 24.02 -18.80
N ALA A 156 -26.94 25.35 -18.69
CA ALA A 156 -27.93 26.00 -17.83
C ALA A 156 -29.37 25.54 -18.15
N GLU A 157 -29.64 25.11 -19.38
CA GLU A 157 -30.92 24.54 -19.82
C GLU A 157 -31.25 23.19 -19.14
N SER A 158 -30.24 22.41 -18.74
CA SER A 158 -30.42 21.16 -18.02
C SER A 158 -30.88 21.38 -16.57
N GLN A 159 -30.56 22.54 -15.96
CA GLN A 159 -31.10 22.93 -14.65
C GLN A 159 -32.57 23.35 -14.69
N GLN A 160 -33.08 23.77 -15.87
CA GLN A 160 -34.46 24.23 -16.02
C GLN A 160 -35.45 23.05 -16.18
N ARG A 161 -35.02 21.94 -16.81
CA ARG A 161 -35.87 20.76 -17.05
C ARG A 161 -36.24 19.99 -15.77
N ASP A 162 -35.34 19.93 -14.79
CA ASP A 162 -35.60 19.21 -13.53
C ASP A 162 -36.46 20.01 -12.52
N LYS A 163 -36.72 21.30 -12.77
CA LYS A 163 -37.59 22.13 -11.91
C LYS A 163 -39.07 22.08 -12.29
N VAL A 164 -39.43 21.49 -13.42
CA VAL A 164 -40.82 21.41 -13.90
C VAL A 164 -41.41 20.03 -13.61
N ALA A 165 -41.44 19.65 -12.34
CA ALA A 165 -42.40 18.65 -11.88
C ALA A 165 -43.76 19.35 -11.72
N THR A 166 -44.51 19.47 -12.82
CA THR A 166 -45.89 19.93 -12.80
C THR A 166 -46.75 18.86 -12.11
N PHE A 167 -47.06 19.06 -10.82
CA PHE A 167 -48.07 18.26 -10.15
C PHE A 167 -49.45 18.64 -10.71
N PRO A 168 -50.27 17.69 -11.19
CA PRO A 168 -51.63 17.99 -11.58
C PRO A 168 -52.41 18.42 -10.34
N LYS A 169 -53.07 19.59 -10.40
CA LYS A 169 -54.06 19.98 -9.39
C LYS A 169 -55.23 19.00 -9.46
N LEU A 170 -55.41 18.21 -8.41
CA LEU A 170 -56.62 17.43 -8.19
C LEU A 170 -57.78 18.41 -7.99
N ALA A 171 -58.84 18.21 -8.77
CA ALA A 171 -60.11 18.94 -8.70
C ALA A 171 -60.96 18.47 -7.53
#